data_AF-A0A6G1D764-F1
#
_entry.id   AF-A0A6G1D764-F1
#
_cell.length_a   1.000
_cell.length_b   1.000
_cell.length_c   1.000
_cell.angle_alpha   90.00
_cell.angle_beta   90.00
_cell.angle_gamma   90.00
#
_symmetry.space_group_name_H-M   'P 1'
#
loop_
_entity.id
_entity.type
_entity.pdbx_description
1 polymer ?
#
loop_
_entity_poly.entity_id
_entity_poly.type
_entity_poly.pdbx_seq_one_letter_code
_entity_poly.pdbx_strand_id
1 'polypeptide(L)'
;MASSSSSTAAHERDRSRKVDPAASPAARWRTRREQDSYSSKLLDALRLVRAGGSGRELAFPALLAEASDYIAALEMQVRAMAALAQALQSVAPAPPPPASS
;
A
#
# COMPACT_ATOMS: atom_id res chain seq x y z
N MET A 1 54.82 42.59 34.35
CA MET A 1 55.17 41.23 34.78
C MET A 1 54.48 40.25 33.83
N ALA A 2 55.21 39.24 33.37
CA ALA A 2 54.82 38.30 32.32
C ALA A 2 54.08 37.06 32.85
N SER A 3 53.43 36.37 31.91
CA SER A 3 53.08 34.92 31.94
C SER A 3 51.89 34.53 32.82
N SER A 4 51.09 33.49 32.54
CA SER A 4 50.87 32.65 31.38
C SER A 4 49.63 31.78 31.68
N SER A 5 48.90 31.43 30.62
CA SER A 5 48.27 30.13 30.32
C SER A 5 47.79 29.21 31.46
N SER A 6 46.53 28.77 31.39
CA SER A 6 46.19 27.43 30.89
C SER A 6 44.70 27.11 30.96
N SER A 7 44.22 26.59 29.83
CA SER A 7 43.18 25.57 29.63
C SER A 7 42.11 25.37 30.70
N THR A 8 40.89 25.76 30.34
CA THR A 8 39.77 24.82 30.43
C THR A 8 39.41 24.36 29.04
N ALA A 9 40.00 23.23 28.67
CA ALA A 9 39.51 22.39 27.61
C ALA A 9 38.05 21.98 27.88
N ALA A 10 37.36 21.64 26.80
CA ALA A 10 36.24 20.73 26.82
C ALA A 10 34.97 21.21 27.55
N HIS A 11 34.27 22.14 26.92
CA HIS A 11 32.87 21.84 26.63
C HIS A 11 32.47 22.55 25.35
N GLU A 12 32.64 21.83 24.23
CA GLU A 12 31.65 21.86 23.16
C GLU A 12 30.28 21.57 23.78
N ARG A 13 29.65 22.58 24.39
CA ARG A 13 28.20 22.65 24.37
C ARG A 13 27.85 23.05 22.96
N ASP A 14 27.91 22.01 22.15
CA ASP A 14 27.34 21.91 20.84
C ASP A 14 26.04 22.70 20.80
N ARG A 15 25.93 23.39 19.67
CA ARG A 15 25.01 24.46 19.38
C ARG A 15 23.61 23.88 19.41
N SER A 16 23.01 23.79 20.59
CA SER A 16 21.56 23.76 20.73
C SER A 16 21.06 25.18 20.45
N ARG A 17 21.25 25.59 19.19
CA ARG A 17 20.44 26.58 18.49
C ARG A 17 19.03 26.06 18.70
N LYS A 18 18.37 26.56 19.75
CA LYS A 18 16.94 26.37 19.94
C LYS A 18 16.36 26.94 18.66
N VAL A 19 16.04 26.05 17.73
CA VAL A 19 15.35 26.40 16.50
C VAL A 19 14.02 26.90 17.02
N ASP A 20 13.88 28.22 17.10
CA ASP A 20 12.63 28.86 17.47
C ASP A 20 11.56 28.22 16.60
N PRO A 21 10.58 27.52 17.17
CA PRO A 21 9.56 26.85 16.37
C PRO A 21 8.76 27.85 15.51
N ALA A 22 8.84 29.15 15.83
CA ALA A 22 8.32 30.25 15.06
C ALA A 22 9.09 30.55 13.75
N ALA A 23 10.36 30.13 13.63
CA ALA A 23 11.20 30.41 12.45
C ALA A 23 11.03 29.40 11.31
N SER A 24 10.33 28.27 11.54
CA SER A 24 10.00 27.34 10.47
C SER A 24 8.79 27.85 9.66
N PRO A 25 8.92 28.15 8.36
CA PRO A 25 7.80 28.62 7.53
C PRO A 25 6.69 27.57 7.35
N ALA A 26 6.90 26.34 7.81
CA ALA A 26 5.89 25.29 7.93
C ALA A 26 5.09 25.32 9.25
N ALA A 27 5.59 26.01 10.27
CA ALA A 27 4.92 26.19 11.55
C ALA A 27 4.07 27.47 11.57
N ARG A 28 4.44 28.51 10.80
CA ARG A 28 3.68 29.78 10.76
C ARG A 28 2.22 29.65 10.32
N TRP A 29 1.86 28.58 9.61
CA TRP A 29 0.49 28.32 9.18
C TRP A 29 -0.25 27.28 10.03
N ARG A 30 0.41 26.68 11.03
CA ARG A 30 -0.19 25.71 11.97
C ARG A 30 0.14 26.08 13.41
N THR A 31 -0.87 26.42 14.18
CA THR A 31 -0.74 26.63 15.63
C THR A 31 -0.43 25.30 16.34
N ARG A 32 0.17 25.38 17.53
CA ARG A 32 0.46 24.21 18.39
C ARG A 32 -0.78 23.32 18.58
N ARG A 33 -1.96 23.92 18.79
CA ARG A 33 -3.23 23.20 18.96
C ARG A 33 -3.67 22.43 17.72
N GLU A 34 -3.44 22.99 16.53
CA GLU A 34 -3.73 22.32 15.27
C GLU A 34 -2.75 21.17 15.00
N GLN A 35 -1.48 21.33 15.39
CA GLN A 35 -0.49 20.26 15.34
C GLN A 35 -0.83 19.11 16.30
N ASP A 36 -1.30 19.42 17.51
CA ASP A 36 -1.76 18.42 18.48
C ASP A 36 -3.01 17.71 17.98
N SER A 37 -3.94 18.43 17.35
CA SER A 37 -5.14 17.84 16.71
C SER A 37 -4.77 16.92 15.54
N TYR A 38 -3.86 17.36 14.67
CA TYR A 38 -3.39 16.59 13.53
C TYR A 38 -2.64 15.32 13.96
N SER A 39 -1.70 15.45 14.89
CA SER A 39 -0.93 14.30 15.39
C SER A 39 -1.81 13.29 16.11
N SER A 40 -2.80 13.75 16.89
CA SER A 40 -3.78 12.86 17.53
C SER A 40 -4.58 12.08 16.48
N LYS A 41 -5.11 12.76 15.45
CA LYS A 41 -5.84 12.12 14.34
C LYS A 41 -4.98 11.13 13.56
N LEU A 42 -3.71 11.46 13.33
CA LEU A 42 -2.75 10.59 12.64
C LEU A 42 -2.45 9.33 13.49
N LEU A 43 -2.22 9.49 14.79
CA LEU A 43 -1.97 8.37 15.68
C LEU A 43 -3.19 7.48 15.84
N ASP A 44 -4.39 8.06 15.90
CA ASP A 44 -5.63 7.31 15.93
C ASP A 44 -5.85 6.54 14.62
N ALA A 45 -5.58 7.14 13.47
CA ALA A 45 -5.60 6.44 12.18
C ALA A 45 -4.60 5.27 12.15
N LEU A 46 -3.37 5.46 12.63
CA LEU A 46 -2.37 4.40 12.71
C LEU A 46 -2.78 3.28 13.69
N ARG A 47 -3.41 3.63 14.82
CA ARG A 47 -3.98 2.66 15.75
C ARG A 47 -5.12 1.89 15.10
N LEU A 48 -5.99 2.54 14.34
CA LEU A 48 -7.06 1.88 13.59
C LEU A 48 -6.53 0.97 12.49
N VAL A 49 -5.44 1.33 11.80
CA VAL A 49 -4.80 0.42 10.83
C VAL A 49 -4.20 -0.79 11.54
N ARG A 50 -3.56 -0.58 12.70
CA ARG A 50 -2.95 -1.68 13.47
C ARG A 50 -3.97 -2.57 14.18
N ALA A 51 -5.05 -1.98 14.69
CA ALA A 51 -6.15 -2.69 15.35
C ALA A 51 -7.18 -3.25 14.35
N GLY A 52 -7.30 -2.62 13.18
CA GLY A 52 -8.08 -3.08 12.03
C GLY A 52 -7.46 -4.29 11.33
N GLY A 53 -6.25 -4.69 11.74
CA GLY A 53 -5.72 -6.03 11.51
C GLY A 53 -6.49 -7.14 12.24
N SER A 54 -7.47 -6.80 13.10
CA SER A 54 -8.38 -7.76 13.72
C SER A 54 -9.84 -7.30 13.62
N GLY A 55 -10.45 -7.53 12.45
CA GLY A 55 -11.78 -8.13 12.44
C GLY A 55 -13.02 -7.24 12.45
N ARG A 56 -13.11 -6.18 11.62
CA ARG A 56 -14.39 -5.51 11.35
C ARG A 56 -14.56 -5.02 9.90
N GLU A 57 -14.42 -5.94 8.98
CA GLU A 57 -14.91 -5.97 7.59
C GLU A 57 -14.32 -7.27 7.05
N LEU A 58 -15.06 -8.05 6.26
CA LEU A 58 -14.63 -9.35 5.72
C LEU A 58 -13.13 -9.34 5.46
N ALA A 59 -12.37 -9.99 6.36
CA ALA A 59 -10.95 -9.70 6.51
C ALA A 59 -10.32 -9.83 5.13
N PHE A 60 -9.48 -8.88 4.71
CA PHE A 60 -8.85 -8.90 3.38
C PHE A 60 -8.42 -10.31 2.88
N PRO A 61 -7.90 -11.22 3.74
CA PRO A 61 -7.66 -12.61 3.36
C PRO A 61 -8.90 -13.43 2.92
N ALA A 62 -10.05 -13.23 3.55
CA ALA A 62 -11.31 -13.89 3.19
C ALA A 62 -11.85 -13.39 1.84
N LEU A 63 -11.81 -12.08 1.59
CA LEU A 63 -12.18 -11.52 0.28
C LEU A 63 -11.24 -12.01 -0.82
N LEU A 64 -9.95 -12.14 -0.52
CA LEU A 64 -8.96 -12.68 -1.46
C LEU A 64 -9.22 -14.17 -1.76
N ALA A 65 -9.59 -14.96 -0.74
CA ALA A 65 -9.97 -16.36 -0.93
C ALA A 65 -11.22 -16.48 -1.84
N GLU A 66 -12.25 -15.69 -1.58
CA GLU A 66 -13.47 -15.67 -2.39
C GLU A 66 -13.21 -15.21 -3.84
N ALA A 67 -12.41 -14.15 -4.02
CA ALA A 67 -12.00 -13.71 -5.36
C ALA A 67 -11.19 -14.78 -6.10
N SER A 68 -10.32 -15.51 -5.41
CA SER A 68 -9.56 -16.64 -5.98
C SER A 68 -10.47 -17.77 -6.45
N ASP A 69 -11.47 -18.13 -5.64
CA ASP A 69 -12.44 -19.18 -5.99
C ASP A 69 -13.28 -18.78 -7.22
N TYR A 70 -13.70 -17.50 -7.30
CA TYR A 70 -14.41 -16.99 -8.49
C TYR A 70 -13.54 -17.04 -9.75
N ILE A 71 -12.25 -16.72 -9.66
CA ILE A 71 -11.33 -16.79 -10.80
C ILE A 71 -11.21 -18.24 -11.29
N ALA A 72 -10.99 -19.20 -10.38
CA ALA A 72 -10.86 -20.61 -10.73
C ALA A 72 -12.14 -21.16 -11.42
N ALA A 73 -13.31 -20.76 -10.94
CA ALA A 73 -14.58 -21.13 -11.56
C ALA A 73 -14.72 -20.58 -12.99
N LEU A 74 -14.39 -19.30 -13.21
CA LEU A 74 -14.43 -18.68 -14.53
C LEU A 74 -13.46 -19.35 -15.50
N GLU A 75 -12.25 -19.67 -15.06
CA GLU A 75 -11.25 -20.37 -15.87
C GLU A 75 -11.75 -21.76 -16.30
N MET A 76 -12.33 -22.52 -15.36
CA MET A 76 -12.90 -23.82 -15.66
C MET A 76 -14.05 -23.71 -16.67
N GLN A 77 -14.90 -22.68 -16.54
CA GLN A 77 -15.97 -22.42 -17.49
C GLN A 77 -15.43 -22.10 -18.89
N VAL A 78 -14.41 -21.24 -19.01
CA VAL A 78 -13.77 -20.93 -20.31
C VAL A 78 -13.16 -22.18 -20.93
N ARG A 79 -12.49 -23.02 -20.15
CA ARG A 79 -11.92 -24.30 -20.62
C ARG A 79 -13.01 -25.26 -21.10
N ALA A 80 -14.13 -25.36 -20.38
CA ALA A 80 -15.26 -26.19 -20.78
C ALA A 80 -15.87 -25.69 -22.10
N MET A 81 -16.09 -24.38 -22.22
CA MET A 81 -16.60 -23.76 -23.45
C MET A 81 -15.66 -24.00 -24.64
N ALA A 82 -14.34 -23.92 -24.43
CA ALA A 82 -13.36 -24.23 -25.45
C ALA A 82 -13.42 -25.71 -25.88
N ALA A 83 -13.57 -26.64 -24.94
CA ALA A 83 -13.72 -28.06 -25.24
C ALA A 83 -15.01 -28.36 -26.05
N LEU A 84 -16.12 -27.71 -25.70
CA LEU A 84 -17.38 -27.82 -26.46
C LEU A 84 -17.22 -27.31 -27.90
N ALA A 85 -16.53 -26.18 -28.10
CA ALA A 85 -16.26 -25.66 -29.43
C ALA A 85 -15.41 -26.62 -30.28
N GLN A 86 -14.39 -27.24 -29.68
CA GLN A 86 -13.57 -28.25 -30.36
C GLN A 86 -14.38 -29.50 -30.72
N ALA A 87 -15.25 -29.96 -29.82
CA ALA A 87 -16.13 -31.10 -30.09
C ALA A 87 -17.07 -30.81 -31.27
N LEU A 88 -17.67 -29.62 -31.33
CA LEU A 88 -18.51 -29.21 -32.47
C LEU A 88 -17.72 -29.13 -33.78
N GLN A 89 -16.48 -28.63 -33.73
CA GLN A 89 -15.61 -28.59 -34.91
C GLN A 89 -15.24 -29.99 -35.41
N SER A 90 -15.09 -30.96 -34.50
CA SER A 90 -14.82 -32.37 -34.84
C SER A 90 -16.03 -33.11 -35.42
N VAL A 91 -17.24 -32.62 -35.14
CA VAL A 91 -18.52 -33.19 -35.62
C VAL A 91 -18.95 -32.58 -36.97
N ALA A 92 -18.23 -31.57 -37.48
CA ALA A 92 -18.56 -30.92 -38.75
C ALA A 92 -18.51 -31.92 -39.93
N PRO A 93 -19.55 -31.99 -40.77
CA PRO A 93 -19.62 -32.95 -41.87
C PRO A 93 -18.57 -32.67 -42.95
N ALA A 94 -17.99 -33.75 -43.50
CA ALA A 94 -16.95 -33.71 -44.52
C ALA A 94 -17.38 -32.89 -45.76
N PRO A 95 -16.48 -32.08 -46.35
CA PRO A 95 -16.80 -31.29 -47.53
C PRO A 95 -17.23 -32.20 -48.69
N PRO A 96 -18.24 -31.81 -49.49
CA PRO A 96 -18.68 -32.62 -50.62
C PRO A 96 -17.53 -32.79 -51.62
N PRO A 97 -17.38 -33.99 -52.22
CA PRO A 97 -16.30 -34.25 -53.16
C PRO A 97 -16.40 -33.30 -54.37
N PRO A 98 -15.27 -32.91 -54.99
CA PRO A 98 -15.29 -32.03 -56.14
C PRO A 98 -16.10 -32.67 -57.26
N ALA A 99 -17.09 -31.94 -57.77
CA ALA A 99 -17.88 -32.37 -58.92
C ALA A 99 -16.93 -32.67 -60.08
N SER A 100 -16.98 -33.92 -60.56
CA SER A 100 -16.26 -34.31 -61.76
C SER A 100 -16.91 -33.64 -62.97
N SER A 101 -16.04 -33.17 -63.87
CA SER A 101 -16.18 -32.45 -65.13
C SER A 101 -17.53 -32.46 -65.85
#